data_AF-A0AAN9YM88-F1
#
_entry.id   AF-A0AAN9YM88-F1
#
_cell.length_a   1.000
_cell.length_b   1.000
_cell.length_c   1.000
_cell.angle_alpha   90.00
_cell.angle_beta   90.00
_cell.angle_gamma   90.00
#
_symmetry.space_group_name_H-M   'P 1'
#
loop_
_entity.id
_entity.type
_entity.pdbx_description
1 polymer ?
#
loop_
_entity_poly.entity_id
_entity_poly.type
_entity_poly.pdbx_seq_one_letter_code
_entity_poly.pdbx_strand_id
1 'polypeptide(L)'
;MPHARLQNRLFEDYDVAAFNSAGMDFFVIIGSIAAFIGPASQSNYAGVRSFQDAFARFRRARGEHCVTVDLGAVEGIGYIVEWIAAARSVDMMFVDHKVLRKGDVHLVLKWACNPRLSTPASPWAAQVVAGLTRTQAAAAAVVTHLFAKRLARSLAVPVADIDVGRPAYAFGVDSLVAVELLFWFSSDVRADVPFVQILGSSTIAQLGAVAAAKSEHLQGRDLPA
;
A
#
# COMPACT_ATOMS: atom_id res chain seq x y z
N MET A 1 -39.08 -6.24 -4.08
CA MET A 1 -37.67 -5.77 -4.02
C MET A 1 -36.84 -6.72 -4.87
N PRO A 2 -36.22 -6.29 -5.99
CA PRO A 2 -35.44 -7.19 -6.81
C PRO A 2 -34.09 -7.47 -6.12
N HIS A 3 -33.71 -8.75 -6.08
CA HIS A 3 -32.46 -9.22 -5.49
C HIS A 3 -31.25 -8.73 -6.28
N ALA A 4 -30.29 -8.10 -5.60
CA ALA A 4 -28.96 -7.82 -6.17
C ALA A 4 -28.28 -9.15 -6.57
N ARG A 5 -28.04 -9.35 -7.87
CA ARG A 5 -27.29 -10.50 -8.38
C ARG A 5 -25.80 -10.18 -8.31
N LEU A 6 -25.10 -10.74 -7.34
CA LEU A 6 -23.63 -10.84 -7.36
C LEU A 6 -23.24 -11.93 -8.36
N GLN A 7 -22.73 -11.56 -9.53
CA GLN A 7 -22.08 -12.50 -10.45
C GLN A 7 -20.56 -12.37 -10.28
N ASN A 8 -19.92 -13.43 -9.80
CA ASN A 8 -18.47 -13.55 -9.80
C ASN A 8 -18.05 -14.12 -11.17
N ARG A 9 -17.41 -13.31 -12.02
CA ARG A 9 -16.91 -13.75 -13.34
C ARG A 9 -15.50 -13.20 -13.54
N LEU A 10 -14.54 -14.11 -13.72
CA LEU A 10 -13.13 -13.80 -14.00
C LEU A 10 -12.99 -13.29 -15.45
N PHE A 11 -12.12 -12.31 -15.65
CA PHE A 11 -12.04 -11.44 -16.83
C PHE A 11 -11.34 -12.04 -18.06
N GLU A 12 -10.89 -13.29 -18.03
CA GLU A 12 -9.99 -13.84 -19.06
C GLU A 12 -10.66 -14.04 -20.44
N ASP A 13 -12.00 -14.03 -20.55
CA ASP A 13 -12.71 -14.51 -21.75
C ASP A 13 -13.85 -13.63 -22.33
N TYR A 14 -13.91 -12.28 -22.16
CA TYR A 14 -15.11 -11.54 -22.61
C TYR A 14 -14.98 -10.24 -23.44
N ASP A 15 -15.90 -10.20 -24.42
CA ASP A 15 -16.37 -9.12 -25.30
C ASP A 15 -16.95 -7.92 -24.52
N VAL A 16 -16.54 -6.71 -24.92
CA VAL A 16 -16.89 -5.43 -24.29
C VAL A 16 -18.40 -5.15 -24.35
N ALA A 17 -19.12 -5.75 -25.30
CA ALA A 17 -20.57 -5.59 -25.46
C ALA A 17 -21.40 -6.20 -24.32
N ALA A 18 -20.87 -7.22 -23.62
CA ALA A 18 -21.55 -7.87 -22.49
C ALA A 18 -21.62 -6.98 -21.23
N PHE A 19 -20.85 -5.89 -21.18
CA PHE A 19 -20.82 -4.92 -20.08
C PHE A 19 -21.87 -3.79 -20.21
N ASN A 20 -22.76 -3.87 -21.20
CA ASN A 20 -23.82 -2.88 -21.37
C ASN A 20 -24.94 -3.13 -20.34
N SER A 21 -24.91 -2.33 -19.27
CA SER A 21 -25.74 -2.47 -18.07
C SER A 21 -26.70 -1.29 -17.93
N ALA A 22 -27.58 -1.08 -18.91
CA ALA A 22 -28.68 -0.13 -18.75
C ALA A 22 -29.55 -0.57 -17.56
N GLY A 23 -29.57 0.23 -16.48
CA GLY A 23 -30.44 0.02 -15.31
C GLY A 23 -29.84 -0.74 -14.11
N MET A 24 -28.51 -0.87 -13.99
CA MET A 24 -27.90 -1.40 -12.76
C MET A 24 -27.69 -0.31 -11.70
N ASP A 25 -27.97 -0.64 -10.42
CA ASP A 25 -27.74 0.24 -9.28
C ASP A 25 -26.24 0.47 -8.99
N PHE A 26 -25.40 -0.51 -9.31
CA PHE A 26 -23.96 -0.46 -9.13
C PHE A 26 -23.22 -1.42 -10.07
N PHE A 27 -21.96 -1.10 -10.35
CA PHE A 27 -21.02 -1.99 -11.03
C PHE A 27 -19.69 -2.03 -10.24
N VAL A 28 -19.28 -3.19 -9.74
CA VAL A 28 -18.06 -3.33 -8.93
C VAL A 28 -17.08 -4.26 -9.63
N ILE A 29 -15.85 -3.78 -9.83
CA ILE A 29 -14.75 -4.54 -10.41
C ILE A 29 -13.79 -4.93 -9.29
N ILE A 30 -13.56 -6.22 -9.08
CA ILE A 30 -12.57 -6.71 -8.12
C ILE A 30 -11.23 -6.87 -8.83
N GLY A 31 -10.19 -6.30 -8.24
CA GLY A 31 -8.81 -6.58 -8.64
C GLY A 31 -7.92 -6.78 -7.43
N SER A 32 -6.62 -6.62 -7.67
CA SER A 32 -5.59 -6.95 -6.70
C SER A 32 -4.56 -5.84 -6.61
N ILE A 33 -4.10 -5.61 -5.39
CA ILE A 33 -2.98 -4.70 -5.13
C ILE A 33 -1.70 -5.12 -5.89
N ALA A 34 -1.57 -6.40 -6.29
CA ALA A 34 -0.42 -6.92 -7.03
C ALA A 34 -0.18 -6.18 -8.36
N ALA A 35 -1.20 -5.54 -8.94
CA ALA A 35 -1.03 -4.70 -10.13
C ALA A 35 -0.23 -3.40 -9.87
N PHE A 36 -0.13 -2.98 -8.60
CA PHE A 36 0.56 -1.75 -8.19
C PHE A 36 1.93 -2.00 -7.58
N ILE A 37 2.07 -3.09 -6.83
CA ILE A 37 3.26 -3.38 -6.02
C ILE A 37 3.88 -4.76 -6.32
N GLY A 38 3.41 -5.46 -7.36
CA GLY A 38 3.88 -6.79 -7.72
C GLY A 38 5.18 -6.80 -8.54
N PRO A 39 5.77 -7.99 -8.75
CA PRO A 39 6.99 -8.14 -9.52
C PRO A 39 6.81 -7.69 -10.97
N ALA A 40 7.91 -7.30 -11.61
CA ALA A 40 7.95 -6.90 -13.03
C ALA A 40 7.35 -7.97 -13.99
N SER A 41 7.26 -9.23 -13.56
CA SER A 41 6.62 -10.32 -14.29
C SER A 41 5.08 -10.22 -14.40
N GLN A 42 4.44 -9.29 -13.67
CA GLN A 42 2.99 -9.09 -13.66
C GLN A 42 2.50 -7.93 -14.55
N SER A 43 3.27 -7.56 -15.57
CA SER A 43 2.91 -6.45 -16.49
C SER A 43 1.55 -6.65 -17.19
N ASN A 44 1.19 -7.89 -17.53
CA ASN A 44 -0.12 -8.22 -18.09
C ASN A 44 -1.26 -7.89 -17.11
N TYR A 45 -1.08 -8.21 -15.83
CA TYR A 45 -2.03 -7.87 -14.76
C TYR A 45 -2.18 -6.34 -14.60
N ALA A 46 -1.06 -5.60 -14.63
CA ALA A 46 -1.07 -4.13 -14.57
C ALA A 46 -1.78 -3.49 -15.79
N GLY A 47 -1.60 -4.08 -16.98
CA GLY A 47 -2.27 -3.64 -18.21
C GLY A 47 -3.79 -3.79 -18.14
N VAL A 48 -4.28 -4.99 -17.77
CA VAL A 48 -5.71 -5.25 -17.57
C VAL A 48 -6.29 -4.32 -16.51
N ARG A 49 -5.53 -4.09 -15.42
CA ARG A 49 -5.97 -3.22 -14.33
C ARG A 49 -6.14 -1.77 -14.77
N SER A 50 -5.19 -1.25 -15.53
CA SER A 50 -5.25 0.12 -16.04
C SER A 50 -6.49 0.33 -16.92
N PHE A 51 -6.87 -0.66 -17.73
CA PHE A 51 -8.11 -0.63 -18.51
C PHE A 51 -9.35 -0.63 -17.61
N GLN A 52 -9.41 -1.52 -16.61
CA GLN A 52 -10.55 -1.60 -15.68
C GLN A 52 -10.75 -0.30 -14.89
N ASP A 53 -9.66 0.32 -14.42
CA ASP A 53 -9.71 1.62 -13.73
C ASP A 53 -10.20 2.74 -14.67
N ALA A 54 -9.72 2.75 -15.92
CA ALA A 54 -10.20 3.69 -16.94
C ALA A 54 -11.69 3.49 -17.26
N PHE A 55 -12.15 2.24 -17.34
CA PHE A 55 -13.55 1.90 -17.59
C PHE A 55 -14.47 2.34 -16.44
N ALA A 56 -14.05 2.15 -15.19
CA ALA A 56 -14.81 2.64 -14.04
C ALA A 56 -14.91 4.17 -14.02
N ARG A 57 -13.82 4.87 -14.38
CA ARG A 57 -13.82 6.34 -14.54
C ARG A 57 -14.77 6.78 -15.64
N PHE A 58 -14.75 6.11 -16.79
CA PHE A 58 -15.65 6.39 -17.92
C PHE A 58 -17.13 6.27 -17.51
N ARG A 59 -17.49 5.20 -16.78
CA ARG A 59 -18.86 5.01 -16.29
C ARG A 59 -19.26 6.08 -15.28
N ARG A 60 -18.39 6.43 -14.33
CA ARG A 60 -18.68 7.52 -13.37
C ARG A 60 -18.82 8.89 -14.02
N ALA A 61 -18.03 9.18 -15.05
CA ALA A 61 -18.17 10.42 -15.82
C ALA A 61 -19.56 10.56 -16.49
N ARG A 62 -20.28 9.45 -16.67
CA ARG A 62 -21.65 9.40 -17.21
C ARG A 62 -22.73 9.33 -16.13
N GLY A 63 -22.37 9.47 -14.86
CA GLY A 63 -23.29 9.35 -13.73
C GLY A 63 -23.63 7.92 -13.33
N GLU A 64 -22.96 6.92 -13.91
CA GLU A 64 -23.19 5.51 -13.57
C GLU A 64 -22.27 5.09 -12.43
N HIS A 65 -22.81 4.44 -11.40
CA HIS A 65 -22.02 4.02 -10.25
C HIS A 65 -21.11 2.83 -10.61
N CYS A 66 -19.80 3.09 -10.71
CA CYS A 66 -18.81 2.06 -11.00
C CYS A 66 -17.55 2.23 -10.15
N VAL A 67 -17.15 1.19 -9.44
CA VAL A 67 -15.99 1.22 -8.54
C VAL A 67 -15.07 0.05 -8.82
N THR A 68 -13.77 0.33 -8.88
CA THR A 68 -12.75 -0.71 -8.87
C THR A 68 -12.17 -0.86 -7.45
N VAL A 69 -12.10 -2.10 -6.96
CA VAL A 69 -11.64 -2.44 -5.62
C VAL A 69 -10.42 -3.35 -5.73
N ASP A 70 -9.25 -2.81 -5.42
CA ASP A 70 -8.01 -3.57 -5.33
C ASP A 70 -7.88 -4.18 -3.94
N LEU A 71 -8.00 -5.49 -3.84
CA LEU A 71 -7.82 -6.20 -2.57
C LEU A 71 -6.36 -6.57 -2.36
N GLY A 72 -5.86 -6.30 -1.15
CA GLY A 72 -4.66 -6.92 -0.61
C GLY A 72 -4.87 -8.39 -0.26
N ALA A 73 -3.89 -9.01 0.41
CA ALA A 73 -4.01 -10.39 0.88
C ALA A 73 -5.27 -10.58 1.74
N VAL A 74 -6.08 -11.61 1.46
CA VAL A 74 -7.30 -11.94 2.22
C VAL A 74 -7.10 -13.25 2.97
N GLU A 75 -7.36 -13.25 4.28
CA GLU A 75 -7.29 -14.43 5.14
C GLU A 75 -8.49 -15.36 4.89
N GLY A 76 -8.20 -16.66 4.70
CA GLY A 76 -9.21 -17.72 4.73
C GLY A 76 -10.14 -17.83 3.51
N ILE A 77 -9.92 -17.07 2.43
CA ILE A 77 -10.72 -17.12 1.18
C ILE A 77 -9.82 -16.92 -0.04
N GLY A 78 -9.98 -17.75 -1.07
CA GLY A 78 -9.36 -17.57 -2.40
C GLY A 78 -8.08 -18.39 -2.64
N TYR A 79 -7.43 -18.13 -3.78
CA TYR A 79 -6.24 -18.85 -4.29
C TYR A 79 -4.98 -18.73 -3.39
N ILE A 80 -5.04 -17.90 -2.34
CA ILE A 80 -3.89 -17.52 -1.48
C ILE A 80 -3.83 -18.35 -0.18
N VAL A 81 -4.81 -19.22 0.10
CA VAL A 81 -4.83 -20.01 1.35
C VAL A 81 -3.57 -20.89 1.49
N GLU A 82 -2.99 -21.35 0.39
CA GLU A 82 -1.74 -22.14 0.38
C GLU A 82 -0.48 -21.29 0.52
N TRP A 83 -0.57 -19.98 0.28
CA TRP A 83 0.56 -19.06 0.26
C TRP A 83 0.61 -18.12 1.45
N ILE A 84 -0.21 -18.21 2.50
CA ILE A 84 -0.10 -17.27 3.64
C ILE A 84 1.30 -17.35 4.31
N ALA A 85 1.92 -18.54 4.32
CA ALA A 85 3.31 -18.70 4.75
C ALA A 85 4.32 -18.05 3.78
N ALA A 86 4.00 -18.02 2.48
CA ALA A 86 4.85 -17.50 1.41
C ALA A 86 4.58 -16.03 1.02
N ALA A 87 3.40 -15.50 1.33
CA ALA A 87 3.00 -14.10 1.26
C ALA A 87 3.73 -13.28 2.33
N ARG A 88 4.16 -13.94 3.41
CA ARG A 88 5.19 -13.41 4.31
C ARG A 88 6.57 -13.36 3.69
N SER A 89 6.89 -14.15 2.67
CA SER A 89 8.26 -14.35 2.19
C SER A 89 8.58 -13.86 0.78
N VAL A 90 7.63 -13.47 -0.06
CA VAL A 90 7.98 -13.06 -1.44
C VAL A 90 7.17 -11.85 -1.93
N ASP A 91 7.88 -10.79 -2.30
CA ASP A 91 7.49 -9.53 -2.95
C ASP A 91 6.52 -8.54 -2.27
N MET A 92 5.61 -8.96 -1.40
CA MET A 92 4.72 -8.02 -0.70
C MET A 92 5.36 -7.30 0.50
N MET A 93 6.68 -7.43 0.69
CA MET A 93 7.44 -6.83 1.81
C MET A 93 7.71 -5.33 1.66
N PHE A 94 7.49 -4.72 0.50
CA PHE A 94 7.83 -3.30 0.30
C PHE A 94 6.74 -2.32 0.70
N VAL A 95 5.51 -2.80 0.97
CA VAL A 95 4.42 -1.99 1.50
C VAL A 95 3.72 -2.79 2.59
N ASP A 96 3.73 -2.28 3.83
CA ASP A 96 3.03 -2.93 4.94
C ASP A 96 1.53 -2.97 4.64
N HIS A 97 1.02 -4.19 4.52
CA HIS A 97 -0.35 -4.45 4.14
C HIS A 97 -1.04 -5.24 5.24
N LYS A 98 -2.20 -4.76 5.66
CA LYS A 98 -3.08 -5.51 6.54
C LYS A 98 -3.63 -6.68 5.74
N VAL A 99 -3.36 -7.89 6.21
CA VAL A 99 -4.09 -9.07 5.76
C VAL A 99 -5.57 -8.84 6.09
N LEU A 100 -6.39 -8.74 5.04
CA LEU A 100 -7.81 -8.46 5.13
C LEU A 100 -8.54 -9.70 5.64
N ARG A 101 -9.41 -9.52 6.63
CA ARG A 101 -10.32 -10.58 7.06
C ARG A 101 -11.59 -10.52 6.24
N LYS A 102 -12.39 -11.59 6.28
CA LYS A 102 -13.73 -11.64 5.65
C LYS A 102 -14.59 -10.41 5.99
N GLY A 103 -14.52 -9.93 7.24
CA GLY A 103 -15.23 -8.74 7.68
C GLY A 103 -14.76 -7.45 6.98
N ASP A 104 -13.46 -7.31 6.76
CA ASP A 104 -12.88 -6.15 6.05
C ASP A 104 -13.33 -6.13 4.59
N VAL A 105 -13.25 -7.29 3.90
CA VAL A 105 -13.72 -7.42 2.50
C VAL A 105 -15.21 -7.10 2.40
N HIS A 106 -16.02 -7.64 3.30
CA HIS A 106 -17.46 -7.37 3.32
C HIS A 106 -17.78 -5.89 3.54
N LEU A 107 -17.01 -5.20 4.39
CA LEU A 107 -17.14 -3.76 4.60
C LEU A 107 -16.84 -2.97 3.33
N VAL A 108 -15.72 -3.26 2.67
CA VAL A 108 -15.33 -2.59 1.41
C VAL A 108 -16.35 -2.83 0.30
N LEU A 109 -16.87 -4.06 0.19
CA LEU A 109 -17.93 -4.37 -0.79
C LEU A 109 -19.23 -3.64 -0.46
N LYS A 110 -19.64 -3.57 0.81
CA LYS A 110 -20.82 -2.79 1.22
C LYS A 110 -20.67 -1.31 0.85
N TRP A 111 -19.49 -0.74 1.06
CA TRP A 111 -19.16 0.62 0.64
C TRP A 111 -19.23 0.75 -0.89
N ALA A 112 -18.57 -0.16 -1.63
CA ALA A 112 -18.51 -0.13 -3.08
C ALA A 112 -19.89 -0.33 -3.75
N CYS A 113 -20.80 -1.06 -3.12
CA CYS A 113 -22.16 -1.29 -3.63
C CYS A 113 -23.17 -0.20 -3.21
N ASN A 114 -22.79 0.81 -2.43
CA ASN A 114 -23.74 1.79 -1.93
C ASN A 114 -24.02 2.89 -2.98
N PRO A 115 -25.22 2.94 -3.59
CA PRO A 115 -25.55 3.92 -4.62
C PRO A 115 -25.74 5.34 -4.06
N ARG A 116 -25.80 5.50 -2.73
CA ARG A 116 -25.87 6.82 -2.09
C ARG A 116 -24.49 7.48 -1.97
N LEU A 117 -23.42 6.72 -2.20
CA LEU A 117 -22.04 7.21 -2.24
C LEU A 117 -21.60 7.58 -3.66
N SER A 118 -22.50 7.48 -4.66
CA SER A 118 -22.19 7.56 -6.10
C SER A 118 -21.72 8.90 -6.62
N THR A 119 -21.52 9.90 -5.76
CA THR A 119 -20.93 11.19 -6.16
C THR A 119 -19.79 11.60 -5.23
N PRO A 120 -18.61 10.98 -5.32
CA PRO A 120 -17.41 11.78 -5.21
C PRO A 120 -17.39 12.76 -6.40
N ALA A 121 -17.11 14.04 -6.17
CA ALA A 121 -17.11 15.10 -7.18
C ALA A 121 -16.16 14.87 -8.38
N SER A 122 -15.42 13.76 -8.40
CA SER A 122 -14.34 13.47 -9.34
C SER A 122 -14.40 12.03 -9.85
N PRO A 123 -14.29 11.80 -11.17
CA PRO A 123 -14.10 10.47 -11.75
C PRO A 123 -12.91 9.71 -11.15
N TRP A 124 -11.93 10.41 -10.59
CA TRP A 124 -10.73 9.81 -9.98
C TRP A 124 -10.99 9.06 -8.67
N ALA A 125 -12.13 9.28 -8.02
CA ALA A 125 -12.56 8.46 -6.90
C ALA A 125 -13.11 7.08 -7.34
N ALA A 126 -13.10 6.82 -8.67
CA ALA A 126 -12.87 5.57 -9.41
C ALA A 126 -12.58 4.28 -8.62
N GLN A 127 -11.62 4.39 -7.72
CA GLN A 127 -10.78 3.29 -7.32
C GLN A 127 -10.49 3.35 -5.83
N VAL A 128 -10.50 2.18 -5.19
CA VAL A 128 -10.06 2.02 -3.81
C VAL A 128 -9.12 0.83 -3.71
N VAL A 129 -8.03 1.03 -2.97
CA VAL A 129 -7.09 -0.02 -2.60
C VAL A 129 -7.30 -0.37 -1.13
N ALA A 130 -7.71 -1.62 -0.88
CA ALA A 130 -7.96 -2.15 0.45
C ALA A 130 -6.74 -2.92 0.96
N GLY A 131 -6.45 -2.77 2.25
CA GLY A 131 -5.35 -3.48 2.91
C GLY A 131 -4.04 -2.70 2.94
N LEU A 132 -3.95 -1.52 2.31
CA LEU A 132 -2.86 -0.59 2.57
C LEU A 132 -2.94 -0.09 4.01
N THR A 133 -1.83 -0.18 4.74
CA THR A 133 -1.76 0.36 6.10
C THR A 133 -0.90 1.60 6.17
N ARG A 134 -1.32 2.53 7.04
CA ARG A 134 -0.53 3.66 7.53
C ARG A 134 -0.31 3.53 9.03
N THR A 135 0.07 2.34 9.50
CA THR A 135 0.32 2.21 10.95
C THR A 135 1.66 2.85 11.30
N GLN A 136 1.76 3.36 12.52
CA GLN A 136 3.01 3.85 13.07
C GLN A 136 4.10 2.74 13.05
N ALA A 137 3.70 1.50 13.32
CA ALA A 137 4.59 0.35 13.30
C ALA A 137 5.10 0.02 11.88
N ALA A 138 4.21 0.08 10.89
CA ALA A 138 4.55 -0.05 9.46
C ALA A 138 5.64 0.93 9.05
N ALA A 139 5.39 2.20 9.34
CA ALA A 139 6.28 3.29 8.97
C ALA A 139 7.62 3.17 9.68
N ALA A 140 7.61 2.81 10.97
CA ALA A 140 8.84 2.54 11.72
C ALA A 140 9.69 1.44 11.06
N ALA A 141 9.06 0.33 10.64
CA ALA A 141 9.76 -0.76 9.96
C ALA A 141 10.34 -0.31 8.61
N VAL A 142 9.58 0.42 7.80
CA VAL A 142 10.03 0.95 6.51
C VAL A 142 11.21 1.92 6.70
N VAL A 143 11.10 2.89 7.60
CA VAL A 143 12.17 3.86 7.86
C VAL A 143 13.41 3.18 8.41
N THR A 144 13.25 2.19 9.30
CA THR A 144 14.37 1.38 9.82
C THR A 144 15.10 0.66 8.69
N HIS A 145 14.37 0.02 7.78
CA HIS A 145 14.96 -0.67 6.63
C HIS A 145 15.70 0.27 5.68
N LEU A 146 15.08 1.42 5.38
CA LEU A 146 15.72 2.43 4.54
C LEU A 146 16.98 3.00 5.19
N PHE A 147 16.94 3.20 6.52
CA PHE A 147 18.08 3.66 7.29
C PHE A 147 19.22 2.63 7.25
N ALA A 148 18.93 1.36 7.50
CA ALA A 148 19.92 0.28 7.38
C ALA A 148 20.54 0.20 5.97
N LYS A 149 19.71 0.30 4.91
CA LYS A 149 20.19 0.36 3.52
C LYS A 149 21.02 1.60 3.22
N ARG A 150 20.75 2.73 3.86
CA ARG A 150 21.51 3.98 3.69
C ARG A 150 22.87 3.85 4.38
N LEU A 151 22.89 3.38 5.63
CA LEU A 151 24.10 3.05 6.38
C LEU A 151 25.00 2.07 5.63
N ALA A 152 24.44 0.94 5.19
CA ALA A 152 25.17 -0.06 4.42
C ALA A 152 25.85 0.54 3.18
N ARG A 153 25.16 1.43 2.47
CA ARG A 153 25.72 2.15 1.31
C ARG A 153 26.82 3.13 1.69
N SER A 154 26.63 3.96 2.71
CA SER A 154 27.64 4.93 3.15
C SER A 154 28.89 4.24 3.72
N LEU A 155 28.73 3.08 4.38
CA LEU A 155 29.82 2.28 4.94
C LEU A 155 30.42 1.28 3.94
N ALA A 156 29.86 1.17 2.72
CA ALA A 156 30.25 0.20 1.70
C ALA A 156 30.26 -1.26 2.19
N VAL A 157 29.27 -1.65 3.00
CA VAL A 157 29.08 -3.01 3.51
C VAL A 157 27.74 -3.61 3.03
N PRO A 158 27.61 -4.94 2.98
CA PRO A 158 26.32 -5.60 2.76
C PRO A 158 25.27 -5.17 3.79
N VAL A 159 24.02 -4.97 3.35
CA VAL A 159 22.91 -4.62 4.27
C VAL A 159 22.63 -5.71 5.31
N ALA A 160 22.97 -6.96 5.01
CA ALA A 160 22.85 -8.10 5.93
C ALA A 160 23.78 -7.98 7.16
N ASP A 161 24.86 -7.20 7.06
CA ASP A 161 25.82 -7.00 8.14
C ASP A 161 25.40 -5.86 9.09
N ILE A 162 24.32 -5.14 8.76
CA ILE A 162 23.76 -4.07 9.61
C ILE A 162 22.72 -4.67 10.55
N ASP A 163 23.11 -4.89 11.81
CA ASP A 163 22.19 -5.25 12.88
C ASP A 163 21.40 -4.02 13.37
N VAL A 164 20.11 -3.97 13.04
CA VAL A 164 19.20 -2.87 13.41
C VAL A 164 18.97 -2.74 14.92
N GLY A 165 19.31 -3.77 15.70
CA GLY A 165 19.28 -3.77 17.16
C GLY A 165 20.47 -3.09 17.81
N ARG A 166 21.47 -2.63 17.03
CA ARG A 166 22.65 -1.92 17.52
C ARG A 166 22.61 -0.42 17.15
N PRO A 167 23.28 0.44 17.92
CA PRO A 167 23.43 1.86 17.57
C PRO A 167 24.30 2.08 16.34
N ALA A 168 24.08 3.19 15.63
CA ALA A 168 24.82 3.51 14.40
C ALA A 168 26.34 3.63 14.61
N TYR A 169 26.79 4.21 15.72
CA TYR A 169 28.23 4.33 16.03
C TYR A 169 28.93 2.97 16.14
N ALA A 170 28.20 1.90 16.46
CA ALA A 170 28.77 0.55 16.61
C ALA A 170 29.26 -0.03 15.28
N PHE A 171 28.87 0.57 14.15
CA PHE A 171 29.29 0.22 12.79
C PHE A 171 30.35 1.16 12.22
N GLY A 172 30.94 2.04 13.04
CA GLY A 172 31.98 2.99 12.60
C GLY A 172 31.44 4.24 11.92
N VAL A 173 30.17 4.58 12.14
CA VAL A 173 29.58 5.84 11.67
C VAL A 173 30.31 7.02 12.31
N ASP A 174 30.94 7.84 11.47
CA ASP A 174 31.62 9.07 11.86
C ASP A 174 30.70 10.30 11.73
N SER A 175 31.23 11.48 12.04
CA SER A 175 30.48 12.75 11.95
C SER A 175 30.04 13.10 10.54
N LEU A 176 30.77 12.67 9.49
CA LEU A 176 30.41 12.98 8.10
C LEU A 176 29.21 12.15 7.66
N VAL A 177 29.23 10.85 7.94
CA VAL A 177 28.11 9.94 7.68
C VAL A 177 26.89 10.37 8.51
N ALA A 178 27.08 10.81 9.76
CA ALA A 178 25.98 11.32 10.58
C ALA A 178 25.31 12.57 10.00
N VAL A 179 26.06 13.49 9.40
CA VAL A 179 25.50 14.67 8.72
C VAL A 179 24.76 14.25 7.44
N GLU A 180 25.30 13.31 6.66
CA GLU A 180 24.60 12.75 5.49
C GLU A 180 23.23 12.15 5.90
N LEU A 181 23.20 11.38 7.00
CA LEU A 181 21.99 10.77 7.53
C LEU A 181 20.99 11.80 8.03
N LEU A 182 21.46 12.85 8.71
CA LEU A 182 20.62 13.95 9.17
C LEU A 182 19.91 14.62 7.99
N PHE A 183 20.65 14.93 6.94
CA PHE A 183 20.09 15.50 5.72
C PHE A 183 19.08 14.55 5.05
N TRP A 184 19.40 13.26 5.00
CA TRP A 184 18.52 12.24 4.45
C TRP A 184 17.19 12.09 5.23
N PHE A 185 17.23 12.11 6.57
CA PHE A 185 16.01 12.10 7.39
C PHE A 185 15.12 13.31 7.11
N SER A 186 15.73 14.49 6.93
CA SER A 186 15.00 15.71 6.60
C SER A 186 14.42 15.69 5.18
N SER A 187 15.20 15.25 4.18
CA SER A 187 14.81 15.33 2.77
C SER A 187 13.83 14.23 2.35
N ASP A 188 14.17 12.97 2.60
CA ASP A 188 13.42 11.82 2.09
C ASP A 188 12.33 11.37 3.06
N VAL A 189 12.69 11.21 4.35
CA VAL A 189 11.76 10.76 5.39
C VAL A 189 10.86 11.90 5.88
N ARG A 190 11.23 13.16 5.61
CA ARG A 190 10.55 14.37 6.10
C ARG A 190 10.32 14.33 7.61
N ALA A 191 11.36 13.97 8.34
CA ALA A 191 11.34 13.85 9.78
C ALA A 191 12.53 14.59 10.41
N ASP A 192 12.25 15.42 11.41
CA ASP A 192 13.28 16.11 12.16
C ASP A 192 13.83 15.22 13.31
N VAL A 193 14.91 14.51 13.00
CA VAL A 193 15.63 13.63 13.95
C VAL A 193 16.84 14.39 14.50
N PRO A 194 16.92 14.63 15.82
CA PRO A 194 18.05 15.36 16.40
C PRO A 194 19.37 14.63 16.16
N PHE A 195 20.40 15.38 15.76
CA PHE A 195 21.75 14.85 15.49
C PHE A 195 22.32 14.02 16.65
N VAL A 196 22.10 14.44 17.90
CA VAL A 196 22.55 13.74 19.11
C VAL A 196 21.92 12.34 19.23
N GLN A 197 20.69 12.14 18.71
CA GLN A 197 20.07 10.82 18.73
C GLN A 197 20.70 9.89 17.69
N ILE A 198 21.13 10.42 16.53
CA ILE A 198 21.79 9.64 15.47
C ILE A 198 23.15 9.09 15.94
N LEU A 199 23.94 9.93 16.62
CA LEU A 199 25.25 9.54 17.18
C LEU A 199 25.16 8.90 18.58
N GLY A 200 23.97 8.90 19.18
CA GLY A 200 23.74 8.42 20.54
C GLY A 200 23.65 6.90 20.66
N SER A 201 23.17 6.43 21.80
CA SER A 201 22.95 5.01 22.10
C SER A 201 21.65 4.44 21.54
N SER A 202 20.86 5.23 20.82
CA SER A 202 19.65 4.75 20.16
C SER A 202 20.00 3.74 19.08
N THR A 203 19.31 2.61 19.10
CA THR A 203 19.42 1.61 18.04
C THR A 203 18.85 2.13 16.72
N ILE A 204 19.30 1.57 15.61
CA ILE A 204 18.78 1.90 14.27
C ILE A 204 17.26 1.73 14.22
N ALA A 205 16.71 0.69 14.84
CA ALA A 205 15.26 0.46 14.94
C ALA A 205 14.53 1.53 15.77
N GLN A 206 15.09 1.94 16.91
CA GLN A 206 14.51 3.02 17.73
C GLN A 206 14.53 4.36 16.99
N LEU A 207 15.63 4.66 16.27
CA LEU A 207 15.72 5.85 15.43
C LEU A 207 14.70 5.82 14.29
N GLY A 208 14.53 4.66 13.64
CA GLY A 208 13.50 4.48 12.63
C GLY A 208 12.09 4.72 13.17
N ALA A 209 11.80 4.27 14.40
CA ALA A 209 10.51 4.52 15.06
C ALA A 209 10.28 6.01 15.39
N VAL A 210 11.30 6.70 15.90
CA VAL A 210 11.24 8.15 16.19
C VAL A 210 11.06 8.94 14.91
N ALA A 211 11.83 8.63 13.87
CA ALA A 211 11.74 9.27 12.57
C ALA A 211 10.36 9.06 11.93
N ALA A 212 9.82 7.83 11.97
CA ALA A 212 8.48 7.55 11.49
C ALA A 212 7.42 8.38 12.24
N ALA A 213 7.49 8.51 13.57
CA ALA A 213 6.52 9.26 14.38
C ALA A 213 6.49 10.75 14.04
N LYS A 214 7.66 11.28 13.66
CA LYS A 214 7.85 12.67 13.28
C LYS A 214 7.69 12.94 11.78
N SER A 215 7.45 11.90 10.99
CA SER A 215 7.38 12.04 9.53
C SER A 215 6.11 12.76 9.12
N GLU A 216 6.26 13.82 8.33
CA GLU A 216 5.13 14.52 7.70
C GLU A 216 4.25 13.59 6.86
N HIS A 217 4.83 12.50 6.32
CA HIS A 217 4.11 11.52 5.50
C HIS A 217 3.04 10.75 6.29
N LEU A 218 3.19 10.63 7.62
CA LEU A 218 2.17 10.05 8.50
C LEU A 218 1.22 11.10 9.08
N GLN A 219 1.68 12.34 9.23
CA GLN A 219 0.89 13.43 9.81
C GLN A 219 -0.02 14.14 8.77
N GLY A 220 0.17 13.86 7.46
CA GLY A 220 -0.48 14.56 6.36
C GLY A 220 -1.83 13.98 5.88
N ARG A 221 -2.89 14.77 6.13
CA ARG A 221 -4.32 14.68 5.76
C ARG A 221 -5.14 13.66 6.54
N ASP A 222 -5.73 14.14 7.63
CA ASP A 222 -7.08 13.75 8.01
C ASP A 222 -7.94 13.72 6.73
N LEU A 223 -8.39 12.52 6.37
CA LEU A 223 -9.46 12.40 5.40
C LEU A 223 -10.66 13.11 6.02
N PRO A 224 -11.32 14.06 5.33
CA PRO A 224 -12.55 14.63 5.86
C PRO A 224 -13.51 13.49 6.22
N ALA A 225 -14.04 13.57 7.44
CA ALA A 225 -14.95 12.60 8.05
C ALA A 225 -16.17 12.28 7.18
#